data_AF-L8JNZ6-F1
#
_entry.id   AF-L8JNZ6-F1
#
_cell.length_a   1.000
_cell.length_b   1.000
_cell.length_c   1.000
_cell.angle_alpha   90.00
_cell.angle_beta   90.00
_cell.angle_gamma   90.00
#
_symmetry.space_group_name_H-M   'P 1'
#
loop_
_entity.id
_entity.type
_entity.pdbx_description
1 polymer ?
#
loop_
_entity_poly.entity_id
_entity_poly.type
_entity_poly.pdbx_seq_one_letter_code
_entity_poly.pdbx_strand_id
1 'polypeptide(L)'
;MNQYSEHEKLNLFKNLFKGREDVFAVRWEKGNKSGYMPAYHYDPYMYRLHKMKGGTFKDYKDKTYLPLTDQQLLKHFNGEQLIGIYPLLQGNTSWFIAADFDKEKWRRNVEHFSIFVKNKIFLRTWNAPVPAKEVMSGYFSISPIPPSGVVRF
;
A
#
# COMPACT_ATOMS: atom_id res chain seq x y z
N MET A 1 -18.11 -0.63 22.47
CA MET A 1 -17.49 -1.96 22.71
C MET A 1 -16.91 -2.44 21.40
N ASN A 2 -15.66 -2.91 21.38
CA ASN A 2 -14.99 -3.35 20.16
C ASN A 2 -15.53 -4.75 19.81
N GLN A 3 -16.32 -4.87 18.74
CA GLN A 3 -17.14 -6.06 18.45
C GLN A 3 -16.34 -7.22 17.82
N TYR A 4 -15.05 -7.01 17.54
CA TYR A 4 -14.18 -7.98 16.87
C TYR A 4 -12.95 -8.31 17.71
N SER A 5 -12.62 -9.60 17.80
CA SER A 5 -11.33 -10.09 18.26
C SER A 5 -10.20 -9.59 17.35
N GLU A 6 -8.97 -9.64 17.86
CA GLU A 6 -7.78 -9.23 17.09
C GLU A 6 -7.62 -10.03 15.79
N HIS A 7 -7.86 -11.33 15.85
CA HIS A 7 -7.80 -12.21 14.70
C HIS A 7 -8.89 -11.90 13.66
N GLU A 8 -10.11 -11.56 14.10
CA GLU A 8 -11.18 -11.14 13.20
C GLU A 8 -10.86 -9.82 12.50
N LYS A 9 -10.26 -8.86 13.21
CA LYS A 9 -9.81 -7.59 12.62
C LYS A 9 -8.71 -7.81 11.58
N LEU A 10 -7.73 -8.66 11.89
CA LEU A 10 -6.68 -9.03 10.95
C LEU A 10 -7.27 -9.66 9.69
N ASN A 11 -8.16 -10.64 9.85
CA ASN A 11 -8.79 -11.32 8.72
C ASN A 11 -9.66 -10.36 7.90
N LEU A 12 -10.43 -9.50 8.55
CA LEU A 12 -11.23 -8.47 7.88
C LEU A 12 -10.33 -7.53 7.07
N PHE A 13 -9.26 -7.02 7.68
CA PHE A 13 -8.33 -6.13 7.01
C PHE A 13 -7.65 -6.79 5.80
N LYS A 14 -7.12 -8.00 5.97
CA LYS A 14 -6.50 -8.77 4.86
C LYS A 14 -7.48 -9.04 3.73
N ASN A 15 -8.77 -9.24 4.04
CA ASN A 15 -9.80 -9.46 3.02
C ASN A 15 -10.18 -8.18 2.27
N LEU A 16 -10.21 -7.03 2.93
CA LEU A 16 -10.56 -5.75 2.33
C LEU A 16 -9.39 -5.12 1.56
N PHE A 17 -8.17 -5.24 2.08
CA PHE A 17 -6.99 -4.58 1.55
C PHE A 17 -5.98 -5.60 1.04
N LYS A 18 -6.30 -6.23 -0.10
CA LYS A 18 -5.44 -7.23 -0.73
C LYS A 18 -4.40 -6.57 -1.63
N GLY A 19 -3.15 -6.95 -1.48
CA GLY A 19 -2.06 -6.49 -2.33
C GLY A 19 -0.91 -7.48 -2.34
N ARG A 20 0.32 -6.99 -2.52
CA ARG A 20 1.51 -7.83 -2.36
C ARG A 20 1.71 -8.23 -0.91
N GLU A 21 2.00 -9.52 -0.72
CA GLU A 21 2.32 -10.10 0.59
C GLU A 21 3.84 -10.28 0.80
N ASP A 22 4.62 -10.27 -0.29
CA ASP A 22 6.08 -10.41 -0.26
C ASP A 22 6.81 -9.13 0.15
N VAL A 23 6.12 -7.98 0.16
CA VAL A 23 6.66 -6.69 0.58
C VAL A 23 5.53 -5.73 0.99
N PHE A 24 5.81 -4.89 1.98
CA PHE A 24 4.98 -3.73 2.34
C PHE A 24 5.80 -2.45 2.36
N ALA A 25 5.13 -1.30 2.38
CA ALA A 25 5.77 0.00 2.52
C ALA A 25 5.77 0.45 3.98
N VAL A 26 6.88 0.99 4.48
CA VAL A 26 6.98 1.66 5.78
C VAL A 26 7.01 3.16 5.57
N ARG A 27 6.20 3.88 6.35
CA ARG A 27 6.28 5.34 6.43
C ARG A 27 7.53 5.76 7.18
N TRP A 28 8.22 6.75 6.63
CA TRP A 28 9.34 7.41 7.30
C TRP A 28 9.06 8.91 7.39
N GLU A 29 9.59 9.54 8.43
CA GLU A 29 9.52 10.98 8.65
C GLU A 29 10.89 11.49 9.09
N LYS A 30 11.33 12.60 8.51
CA LYS A 30 12.61 13.26 8.80
C LYS A 30 12.42 14.77 8.72
N GLY A 31 12.24 15.41 9.88
CA GLY A 31 11.88 16.82 9.95
C GLY A 31 10.57 17.08 9.20
N ASN A 32 10.58 18.03 8.27
CA ASN A 32 9.39 18.38 7.46
C ASN A 32 9.16 17.47 6.24
N LYS A 33 9.98 16.42 6.06
CA LYS A 33 9.82 15.47 4.95
C LYS A 33 9.27 14.17 5.47
N SER A 34 8.30 13.61 4.76
CA SER A 34 7.76 12.29 5.03
C SER A 34 7.56 11.54 3.71
N GLY A 35 7.45 10.22 3.79
CA GLY A 35 7.19 9.39 2.63
C GLY A 35 7.05 7.93 2.99
N TYR A 36 6.95 7.10 1.96
CA TYR A 36 6.91 5.65 2.09
C TYR A 36 8.12 5.05 1.38
N MET A 37 8.65 3.95 1.94
CA MET A 37 9.69 3.15 1.29
C MET A 37 9.39 1.67 1.47
N PRO A 38 9.87 0.77 0.60
CA PRO A 38 9.74 -0.66 0.84
C PRO A 38 10.39 -1.05 2.16
N ALA A 39 9.75 -1.94 2.91
CA ALA A 39 10.31 -2.54 4.10
C ALA A 39 11.38 -3.55 3.71
N TYR A 40 12.53 -3.48 4.35
CA TYR A 40 13.66 -4.36 4.10
C TYR A 40 14.13 -5.05 5.38
N HIS A 41 14.50 -6.31 5.25
CA HIS A 41 15.35 -7.00 6.20
C HIS A 41 16.81 -6.82 5.79
N TYR A 42 17.68 -6.46 6.75
CA TYR A 42 19.12 -6.32 6.54
C TYR A 42 19.88 -6.35 7.87
N ASP A 43 21.17 -6.65 7.82
CA ASP A 43 22.06 -6.57 8.98
C ASP A 43 22.50 -5.10 9.24
N PRO A 44 22.14 -4.50 10.39
CA PRO A 44 22.53 -3.12 10.71
C PRO A 44 24.04 -2.90 10.85
N TYR A 45 24.80 -3.91 11.26
CA TYR A 45 26.26 -3.84 11.36
C TYR A 45 26.90 -3.78 9.97
N MET A 46 26.51 -4.69 9.08
CA MET A 46 27.01 -4.70 7.70
C MET A 46 26.63 -3.42 6.94
N TYR A 47 25.39 -2.94 7.11
CA TYR A 47 24.98 -1.68 6.50
C TYR A 47 25.78 -0.47 7.05
N ARG A 48 26.13 -0.45 8.33
CA ARG A 48 26.99 0.60 8.88
C ARG A 48 28.39 0.60 8.25
N LEU A 49 29.00 -0.57 8.09
CA LEU A 49 30.30 -0.69 7.41
C LEU A 49 30.23 -0.20 5.95
N HIS A 50 29.16 -0.57 5.23
CA HIS A 50 28.92 -0.10 3.86
C HIS A 50 28.79 1.43 3.80
N LYS A 51 28.04 2.02 4.74
CA LYS A 51 27.86 3.47 4.83
C LYS A 51 29.15 4.21 5.17
N MET A 52 30.01 3.64 6.03
CA MET A 52 31.33 4.20 6.34
C MET A 52 32.26 4.23 5.12
N LYS A 53 32.07 3.32 4.17
CA LYS A 53 32.79 3.30 2.88
C LYS A 53 32.18 4.24 1.83
N GLY A 54 31.22 5.09 2.21
CA GLY A 54 30.55 6.04 1.32
C GLY A 54 29.31 5.50 0.60
N GLY A 55 28.90 4.26 0.89
CA GLY A 55 27.70 3.67 0.31
C GLY A 55 26.38 4.24 0.84
N THR A 56 25.30 4.04 0.10
CA THR A 56 23.94 4.47 0.46
C THR A 56 23.03 3.28 0.74
N PHE A 57 21.84 3.51 1.30
CA PHE A 57 20.87 2.40 1.41
C PHE A 57 20.38 1.92 0.04
N LYS A 58 20.42 2.79 -0.99
CA LYS A 58 19.94 2.46 -2.34
C LYS A 58 20.84 1.44 -3.03
N ASP A 59 22.16 1.61 -2.91
CA ASP A 59 23.18 0.75 -3.53
C ASP A 59 23.60 -0.45 -2.65
N TYR A 60 23.12 -0.52 -1.41
CA TYR A 60 23.33 -1.67 -0.53
C TYR A 60 22.58 -2.91 -1.04
N LYS A 61 23.34 -3.97 -1.36
CA LYS A 61 22.83 -5.21 -1.98
C LYS A 61 22.35 -6.26 -0.98
N ASP A 62 22.91 -6.27 0.23
CA ASP A 62 22.62 -7.30 1.24
C ASP A 62 21.36 -6.95 2.06
N LYS A 63 20.26 -6.74 1.33
CA LYS A 63 18.92 -6.47 1.87
C LYS A 63 17.89 -7.27 1.09
N THR A 64 16.87 -7.75 1.78
CA THR A 64 15.73 -8.48 1.19
C THR A 64 14.43 -7.80 1.58
N TYR A 65 13.38 -7.96 0.78
CA TYR A 65 12.07 -7.43 1.14
C TYR A 65 11.53 -8.13 2.39
N LEU A 66 10.91 -7.34 3.27
CA LEU A 66 10.23 -7.86 4.45
C LEU A 66 8.77 -8.19 4.09
N PRO A 67 8.31 -9.43 4.28
CA PRO A 67 6.94 -9.82 3.95
C PRO A 67 5.92 -9.16 4.88
N LEU A 68 4.72 -8.94 4.36
CA LEU A 68 3.58 -8.44 5.13
C LEU A 68 2.97 -9.57 5.96
N THR A 69 3.45 -9.72 7.20
CA THR A 69 2.92 -10.74 8.13
C THR A 69 1.87 -10.17 9.07
N ASP A 70 1.10 -11.05 9.73
CA ASP A 70 0.14 -10.65 10.78
C ASP A 70 0.81 -9.82 11.87
N GLN A 71 2.05 -10.15 12.25
CA GLN A 71 2.81 -9.35 13.21
C GLN A 71 3.04 -7.92 12.73
N GLN A 72 3.32 -7.69 11.43
CA GLN A 72 3.51 -6.34 10.89
C GLN A 72 2.20 -5.55 10.90
N LEU A 73 1.09 -6.22 10.59
CA LEU A 73 -0.26 -5.64 10.65
C LEU A 73 -0.66 -5.27 12.09
N LEU A 74 -0.35 -6.12 13.07
CA LEU A 74 -0.61 -5.83 14.48
C LEU A 74 0.16 -4.61 14.96
N LYS A 75 1.46 -4.53 14.65
CA LYS A 75 2.27 -3.32 14.93
C LYS A 75 1.66 -2.07 14.30
N HIS A 76 1.07 -2.20 13.11
CA HIS A 76 0.37 -1.10 12.47
C HIS A 76 -0.91 -0.69 13.20
N PHE A 77 -1.74 -1.66 13.61
CA PHE A 77 -2.96 -1.38 14.37
C PHE A 77 -2.69 -0.81 15.77
N ASN A 78 -1.56 -1.18 16.37
CA ASN A 78 -1.10 -0.64 17.65
C ASN A 78 -0.44 0.75 17.51
N GLY A 79 -0.26 1.25 16.29
CA GLY A 79 0.39 2.54 16.03
C GLY A 79 1.92 2.52 16.20
N GLU A 80 2.54 1.35 16.35
CA GLU A 80 4.00 1.21 16.43
C GLU A 80 4.69 1.54 15.09
N GLN A 81 3.98 1.35 13.98
CA GLN A 81 4.42 1.73 12.65
C GLN A 81 3.24 2.11 11.75
N LEU A 82 3.48 2.92 10.72
CA LEU A 82 2.51 3.17 9.67
C LEU A 82 2.97 2.48 8.40
N ILE A 83 2.15 1.54 7.91
CA ILE A 83 2.46 0.74 6.72
C ILE A 83 1.53 1.07 5.56
N GLY A 84 2.01 0.84 4.34
CA GLY A 84 1.25 0.91 3.10
C GLY A 84 1.33 -0.41 2.35
N ILE A 85 0.32 -0.66 1.53
CA ILE A 85 0.19 -1.88 0.73
C ILE A 85 0.56 -1.56 -0.72
N TYR A 86 1.29 -2.47 -1.38
CA TYR A 86 1.53 -2.36 -2.82
C TYR A 86 0.36 -2.99 -3.58
N PRO A 87 -0.45 -2.21 -4.32
CA PRO A 87 -1.65 -2.71 -4.99
C PRO A 87 -1.34 -3.53 -6.25
N LEU A 88 -0.20 -3.25 -6.90
CA LEU A 88 0.25 -3.96 -8.10
C LEU A 88 0.95 -5.27 -7.70
N LEU A 89 0.35 -6.39 -8.08
CA LEU A 89 0.85 -7.74 -7.86
C LEU A 89 1.91 -8.12 -8.90
N GLN A 90 2.60 -9.22 -8.63
CA GLN A 90 3.44 -9.87 -9.64
C GLN A 90 2.57 -10.31 -10.83
N GLY A 91 3.05 -10.10 -12.06
CA GLY A 91 2.27 -10.36 -13.28
C GLY A 91 1.42 -9.19 -13.77
N ASN A 92 1.62 -7.98 -13.24
CA ASN A 92 0.91 -6.76 -13.65
C ASN A 92 -0.61 -6.86 -13.47
N THR A 93 -1.06 -7.45 -12.35
CA THR A 93 -2.47 -7.49 -11.94
C THR A 93 -2.66 -6.69 -10.65
N SER A 94 -3.90 -6.31 -10.32
CA SER A 94 -4.21 -5.53 -9.11
C SER A 94 -5.57 -5.91 -8.54
N TRP A 95 -5.70 -5.89 -7.22
CA TRP A 95 -7.00 -5.98 -6.54
C TRP A 95 -7.73 -4.64 -6.47
N PHE A 96 -6.99 -3.55 -6.65
CA PHE A 96 -7.51 -2.19 -6.61
C PHE A 96 -7.69 -1.63 -8.02
N ILE A 97 -8.73 -0.83 -8.17
CA ILE A 97 -8.93 0.05 -9.32
C ILE A 97 -8.96 1.46 -8.78
N ALA A 98 -8.05 2.29 -9.28
CA ALA A 98 -8.10 3.73 -9.06
C ALA A 98 -8.35 4.39 -10.41
N ALA A 99 -9.18 5.42 -10.40
CA ALA A 99 -9.42 6.26 -11.56
C ALA A 99 -9.41 7.71 -11.07
N ASP A 100 -8.63 8.54 -11.75
CA ASP A 100 -8.60 9.97 -11.51
C ASP A 100 -9.51 10.67 -12.51
N PHE A 101 -10.35 11.59 -12.01
CA PHE A 101 -11.35 12.27 -12.81
C PHE A 101 -11.11 13.77 -12.79
N ASP A 102 -10.28 14.22 -13.72
CA ASP A 102 -10.02 15.64 -13.89
C ASP A 102 -11.11 16.35 -14.71
N LYS A 103 -11.15 17.69 -14.55
CA LYS A 103 -11.86 18.67 -15.40
C LYS A 103 -13.38 18.76 -15.21
N GLU A 104 -14.00 19.67 -15.97
CA GLU A 104 -15.40 20.09 -15.86
C GLU A 104 -16.44 18.95 -15.96
N LYS A 105 -16.08 17.80 -16.53
CA LYS A 105 -16.99 16.66 -16.75
C LYS A 105 -16.78 15.49 -15.78
N TRP A 106 -16.04 15.68 -14.69
CA TRP A 106 -15.73 14.61 -13.73
C TRP A 106 -16.96 13.85 -13.24
N ARG A 107 -18.09 14.52 -12.97
CA ARG A 107 -19.34 13.88 -12.52
C ARG A 107 -19.85 12.84 -13.50
N ARG A 108 -19.90 13.20 -14.78
CA ARG A 108 -20.36 12.31 -15.85
C ARG A 108 -19.37 11.16 -16.06
N ASN A 109 -18.07 11.44 -15.93
CA ASN A 109 -17.04 10.40 -16.03
C ASN A 109 -17.13 9.39 -14.87
N VAL A 110 -17.42 9.85 -13.64
CA VAL A 110 -17.65 8.99 -12.47
C VAL A 110 -18.89 8.12 -12.68
N GLU A 111 -19.99 8.67 -13.20
CA GLU A 111 -21.20 7.91 -13.53
C GLU A 111 -20.91 6.79 -14.54
N HIS A 112 -20.24 7.14 -15.64
CA HIS A 112 -19.87 6.18 -16.68
C HIS A 112 -18.90 5.11 -16.15
N PHE A 113 -17.93 5.49 -15.34
CA PHE A 113 -16.99 4.56 -14.73
C PHE A 113 -17.68 3.61 -13.74
N SER A 114 -18.62 4.11 -12.92
CA SER A 114 -19.41 3.28 -12.02
C SER A 114 -20.23 2.23 -12.77
N ILE A 115 -20.87 2.63 -13.88
CA ILE A 115 -21.60 1.70 -14.78
C ILE A 115 -20.64 0.68 -15.39
N PHE A 116 -19.48 1.12 -15.88
CA PHE A 116 -18.45 0.25 -16.44
C PHE A 116 -17.99 -0.81 -15.42
N VAL A 117 -17.61 -0.38 -14.20
CA VAL A 117 -17.15 -1.28 -13.14
C VAL A 117 -18.23 -2.31 -12.78
N LYS A 118 -19.48 -1.86 -12.59
CA LYS A 118 -20.60 -2.77 -12.26
C LYS A 118 -20.83 -3.82 -13.34
N ASN A 119 -20.81 -3.41 -14.62
CA ASN A 119 -21.15 -4.30 -15.73
C ASN A 119 -19.98 -5.19 -16.20
N LYS A 120 -18.73 -4.72 -16.15
CA LYS A 120 -17.59 -5.46 -16.70
C LYS A 120 -16.79 -6.23 -15.66
N ILE A 121 -16.75 -5.73 -14.43
CA ILE A 121 -15.84 -6.23 -13.39
C ILE A 121 -16.57 -7.14 -12.41
N PHE A 122 -17.79 -6.76 -12.01
CA PHE A 122 -18.59 -7.57 -11.09
C PHE A 122 -19.25 -8.80 -11.76
N LEU A 123 -19.28 -8.86 -13.09
CA LEU A 123 -19.74 -10.03 -13.87
C LEU A 123 -18.65 -11.11 -14.10
N ARG A 124 -17.50 -11.05 -13.39
CA ARG A 124 -16.43 -12.07 -13.40
C ARG A 124 -15.85 -12.43 -14.78
N THR A 125 -15.58 -11.46 -15.66
CA THR A 125 -14.90 -11.72 -16.95
C THR A 125 -13.63 -10.91 -17.18
N TRP A 126 -12.99 -10.35 -16.15
CA TRP A 126 -11.81 -9.52 -16.34
C TRP A 126 -10.49 -10.22 -15.97
N ASN A 127 -9.75 -10.62 -17.00
CA ASN A 127 -8.30 -10.77 -17.00
C ASN A 127 -7.77 -9.70 -17.98
N ALA A 128 -7.35 -8.52 -17.49
CA ALA A 128 -6.56 -7.63 -18.33
C ALA A 128 -5.24 -7.25 -17.66
N PRO A 129 -4.15 -7.25 -18.43
CA PRO A 129 -2.85 -6.79 -17.95
C PRO A 129 -2.90 -5.28 -17.67
N VAL A 130 -2.40 -4.89 -16.51
CA VAL A 130 -2.14 -3.48 -16.20
C VAL A 130 -0.95 -3.01 -17.04
N PRO A 131 -1.08 -1.99 -17.90
CA PRO A 131 0.03 -1.50 -18.70
C PRO A 131 1.12 -0.89 -17.80
N ALA A 132 2.37 -1.27 -18.05
CA ALA A 132 3.53 -0.97 -17.20
C ALA A 132 3.94 0.53 -17.12
N LYS A 133 3.15 1.46 -17.66
CA LYS A 133 3.51 2.89 -17.79
C LYS A 133 2.52 3.89 -17.20
N GLU A 134 1.52 3.45 -16.46
CA GLU A 134 0.75 4.36 -15.61
C GLU A 134 1.34 4.31 -14.20
N VAL A 135 2.18 5.30 -13.91
CA VAL A 135 2.72 5.54 -12.57
C VAL A 135 1.54 5.91 -11.69
N MET A 136 1.02 4.92 -10.96
CA MET A 136 0.14 5.14 -9.82
C MET A 136 0.94 5.89 -8.75
N SER A 137 0.93 7.22 -8.86
CA SER A 137 1.35 8.13 -7.79
C SER A 137 0.27 8.16 -6.71
N GLY A 138 0.09 7.03 -6.04
CA GLY A 138 -0.92 6.83 -5.02
C GLY A 138 -0.51 5.66 -4.15
N TYR A 139 0.31 5.92 -3.13
CA TYR A 139 0.41 5.01 -2.01
C TYR A 139 -0.94 5.06 -1.29
N PHE A 140 -1.69 3.96 -1.27
CA PHE A 140 -2.87 3.86 -0.41
C PHE A 140 -2.36 3.87 1.05
N SER A 141 -2.26 5.08 1.60
CA SER A 141 -2.00 5.31 3.02
C SER A 141 -3.28 4.99 3.77
N ILE A 142 -3.29 3.88 4.49
CA ILE A 142 -4.32 3.62 5.49
C ILE A 142 -3.87 4.38 6.74
N SER A 143 -4.15 5.68 6.78
CA SER A 143 -3.97 6.47 7.99
C SER A 143 -4.87 5.89 9.09
N PRO A 144 -4.44 5.84 10.36
CA PRO A 144 -5.36 5.58 11.46
C PRO A 144 -6.48 6.62 11.40
N ILE A 145 -7.73 6.17 11.47
CA ILE A 145 -8.91 7.03 11.45
C ILE A 145 -8.81 7.97 12.65
N PRO A 146 -8.62 9.30 12.48
CA PRO A 146 -8.71 10.21 13.60
C PRO A 146 -10.17 10.21 14.10
N PRO A 147 -10.41 10.36 15.41
CA PRO A 147 -11.76 10.34 15.99
C PRO A 147 -12.70 11.41 15.38
N SER A 148 -12.14 12.43 14.73
CA SER A 148 -12.85 13.43 13.96
C SER A 148 -12.92 13.09 12.46
N GLY A 149 -13.61 12.00 12.11
CA GLY A 149 -14.45 11.80 10.91
C GLY A 149 -14.13 12.44 9.53
N VAL A 150 -12.91 12.87 9.22
CA VAL A 150 -12.59 13.51 7.94
C VAL A 150 -11.54 12.67 7.21
N VAL A 151 -12.02 11.84 6.29
CA VAL A 151 -11.18 11.19 5.29
C VAL A 151 -10.93 12.20 4.17
N ARG A 152 -9.69 12.63 3.98
CA ARG A 152 -9.27 13.30 2.76
C ARG A 152 -8.52 12.29 1.90
N PHE A 153 -9.06 12.05 0.71
CA PHE A 153 -8.36 11.37 -0.38
C PHE A 153 -7.27 12.30 -0.94
#